data_AF-A0A8K0C6F3-F1
#
_entry.id   AF-A0A8K0C6F3-F1
#
_cell.length_a   1.000
_cell.length_b   1.000
_cell.length_c   1.000
_cell.angle_alpha   90.00
_cell.angle_beta   90.00
_cell.angle_gamma   90.00
#
_symmetry.space_group_name_H-M   'P 1'
#
loop_
_entity.id
_entity.type
_entity.pdbx_description
1 polymer ?
#
loop_
_entity_poly.entity_id
_entity_poly.type
_entity_poly.pdbx_seq_one_letter_code
_entity_poly.pdbx_strand_id
1 'polypeptide(L)'
;MFRYIFRTSSPKIISNFTKRTILNSSKSKRINSRTIRKWNFVVVSGLCGFTRVYAKSENDELVANFEEEIKRATLQGEKYLAQLMRVLRTLILQTSIEYQENLIKQIEITKENTQIGPVGEHWDKLTTFRVKGNELKEELNKYEALASSLSEIVHAEVQTSLAIGNRAVLQQLSVELEKLQKLCNEQLEEIHKYESELLAANRDSILHGVRSK
;
A
#
# COMPACT_ATOMS: atom_id res chain seq x y z
N MET A 1 -2.59 -32.93 -7.10
CA MET A 1 -1.47 -32.85 -8.07
C MET A 1 -1.52 -31.51 -8.80
N PHE A 2 -1.15 -30.40 -8.16
CA PHE A 2 -0.83 -29.13 -8.85
C PHE A 2 0.21 -28.37 -8.01
N ARG A 3 1.48 -28.66 -8.30
CA ARG A 3 2.64 -27.79 -8.02
C ARG A 3 2.85 -26.93 -9.27
N TYR A 4 3.45 -25.75 -9.08
CA TYR A 4 3.91 -24.79 -10.09
C TYR A 4 2.88 -23.82 -10.68
N ILE A 5 2.73 -22.64 -10.06
CA ILE A 5 2.72 -21.34 -10.76
C ILE A 5 3.17 -20.27 -9.75
N PHE A 6 4.48 -20.10 -9.52
CA PHE A 6 5.08 -18.82 -9.07
C PHE A 6 6.60 -18.94 -9.20
N ARG A 7 7.05 -19.20 -10.43
CA ARG A 7 8.36 -18.75 -10.89
C ARG A 7 8.09 -17.76 -12.01
N THR A 8 8.62 -16.55 -11.86
CA THR A 8 8.70 -15.47 -12.88
C THR A 8 7.45 -14.63 -13.14
N SER A 9 6.87 -14.00 -12.13
CA SER A 9 5.97 -12.85 -12.38
C SER A 9 6.81 -11.58 -12.55
N SER A 10 7.08 -11.25 -13.80
CA SER A 10 7.89 -10.10 -14.21
C SER A 10 7.22 -8.75 -13.85
N PRO A 11 7.99 -7.65 -13.65
CA PRO A 11 7.50 -6.31 -13.28
C PRO A 11 6.41 -5.70 -14.21
N LYS A 12 6.22 -6.27 -15.40
CA LYS A 12 5.21 -5.86 -16.39
C LYS A 12 3.77 -6.16 -15.98
N ILE A 13 3.54 -7.10 -15.05
CA ILE A 13 2.17 -7.46 -14.62
C ILE A 13 1.59 -6.39 -13.68
N ILE A 14 2.43 -5.78 -12.85
CA ILE A 14 2.02 -4.75 -11.89
C ILE A 14 1.70 -3.41 -12.59
N SER A 15 2.41 -3.06 -13.68
CA SER A 15 2.14 -1.81 -14.43
C SER A 15 0.84 -1.84 -15.26
N ASN A 16 0.34 -3.03 -15.60
CA ASN A 16 -0.93 -3.19 -16.31
C ASN A 16 -2.15 -3.01 -15.40
N PHE A 17 -2.00 -3.22 -14.09
CA PHE A 17 -3.08 -3.03 -13.12
C PHE A 17 -3.34 -1.53 -12.87
N THR A 18 -2.27 -0.73 -12.79
CA THR A 18 -2.33 0.74 -12.56
C THR A 18 -2.87 1.51 -13.76
N LYS A 19 -2.60 1.07 -15.00
CA LYS A 19 -3.12 1.76 -16.21
C LYS A 19 -4.64 1.61 -16.39
N ARG A 20 -5.25 0.52 -15.90
CA ARG A 20 -6.70 0.29 -16.05
C ARG A 20 -7.54 1.13 -15.08
N THR A 21 -7.03 1.47 -13.90
CA THR A 21 -7.74 2.29 -12.91
C THR A 21 -7.76 3.77 -13.29
N ILE A 22 -6.68 4.30 -13.88
CA ILE A 22 -6.57 5.73 -14.22
C ILE A 22 -7.46 6.11 -15.43
N LEU A 23 -7.69 5.19 -16.38
CA LEU A 23 -8.51 5.48 -17.57
C LEU A 23 -10.01 5.53 -17.28
N ASN A 24 -10.48 4.92 -16.19
CA ASN A 24 -11.90 4.87 -15.85
C ASN A 24 -12.38 6.09 -15.04
N SER A 25 -11.49 6.84 -14.39
CA SER A 25 -11.87 8.03 -13.61
C SER A 25 -12.18 9.26 -14.49
N SER A 26 -11.64 9.31 -15.72
CA SER A 26 -11.70 10.51 -16.56
C SER A 26 -12.86 10.56 -17.56
N LYS A 27 -13.61 9.46 -17.77
CA LYS A 27 -14.78 9.42 -18.68
C LYS A 27 -16.14 9.52 -17.99
N SER A 28 -16.19 9.59 -16.66
CA SER A 28 -17.44 9.50 -15.88
C SER A 28 -18.10 10.86 -15.56
N LYS A 29 -18.06 11.85 -16.47
CA LYS A 29 -18.73 13.16 -16.27
C LYS A 29 -19.78 13.56 -17.32
N ARG A 30 -20.15 12.67 -18.25
CA ARG A 30 -21.30 12.90 -19.14
C ARG A 30 -22.04 11.59 -19.43
N ILE A 31 -22.86 11.14 -18.49
CA ILE A 31 -23.93 10.18 -18.80
C ILE A 31 -25.25 10.74 -18.26
N ASN A 32 -26.04 11.20 -19.23
CA ASN A 32 -27.40 11.72 -19.21
C ASN A 32 -28.30 11.33 -18.02
N SER A 33 -28.93 12.35 -17.44
CA SER A 33 -30.02 12.31 -16.44
C SER A 33 -31.28 11.54 -16.88
N ARG A 34 -31.37 11.08 -18.13
CA ARG A 34 -32.44 10.20 -18.63
C ARG A 34 -32.21 8.73 -18.32
N THR A 35 -30.97 8.30 -18.13
CA THR A 35 -30.66 6.89 -17.81
C THR A 35 -31.02 6.58 -16.36
N ILE A 36 -30.84 7.53 -15.44
CA ILE A 36 -31.12 7.35 -14.01
C ILE A 36 -32.62 7.09 -13.74
N ARG A 37 -33.54 7.68 -14.53
CA ARG A 37 -34.98 7.37 -14.42
C ARG A 37 -35.36 5.99 -14.95
N LYS A 38 -34.58 5.41 -15.88
CA LYS A 38 -34.81 4.06 -16.38
C LYS A 38 -34.35 3.00 -15.38
N TRP A 39 -33.28 3.25 -14.63
CA TRP A 39 -32.80 2.33 -13.59
C TRP A 39 -33.68 2.35 -12.33
N ASN A 40 -34.23 3.51 -11.94
CA ASN A 40 -35.18 3.55 -10.82
C ASN A 40 -36.52 2.86 -11.13
N PHE A 41 -36.96 2.84 -12.39
CA PHE A 41 -38.18 2.10 -12.76
C PHE A 41 -37.95 0.59 -12.76
N VAL A 42 -36.78 0.13 -13.22
CA VAL A 42 -36.43 -1.31 -13.21
C VAL A 42 -36.24 -1.85 -11.78
N VAL A 43 -35.76 -1.04 -10.84
CA VAL A 43 -35.59 -1.47 -9.45
C VAL A 43 -36.93 -1.54 -8.70
N VAL A 44 -37.89 -0.65 -8.99
CA VAL A 44 -39.19 -0.66 -8.28
C VAL A 44 -40.20 -1.67 -8.88
N SER A 45 -40.10 -2.00 -10.18
CA SER A 45 -40.95 -3.06 -10.77
C SER A 45 -40.36 -4.47 -10.65
N GLY A 46 -39.06 -4.61 -10.34
CA GLY A 46 -38.40 -5.90 -10.10
C GLY A 46 -38.63 -6.48 -8.70
N LEU A 47 -39.00 -5.65 -7.72
CA LEU A 47 -39.22 -6.05 -6.32
C LEU A 47 -40.66 -6.46 -5.99
N CYS A 48 -41.62 -6.25 -6.91
CA CYS A 48 -43.03 -6.64 -6.69
C CYS A 48 -43.49 -7.82 -7.59
N GLY A 49 -42.61 -8.34 -8.46
CA GLY A 49 -42.89 -9.51 -9.31
C GLY A 49 -42.12 -10.78 -8.94
N PHE A 50 -41.20 -10.74 -7.98
CA PHE A 50 -40.35 -11.88 -7.60
C PHE A 50 -40.91 -12.73 -6.44
N THR A 51 -42.18 -12.56 -6.08
CA THR A 51 -42.85 -13.30 -5.00
C THR A 51 -43.84 -14.35 -5.46
N ARG A 52 -43.91 -14.70 -6.75
CA ARG A 52 -44.77 -15.81 -7.19
C ARG A 52 -44.15 -16.61 -8.32
N VAL A 53 -44.03 -17.91 -8.07
CA VAL A 53 -43.67 -19.00 -9.00
C VAL A 53 -42.17 -19.22 -9.20
N TYR A 54 -41.50 -19.81 -8.21
CA TYR A 54 -40.66 -20.98 -8.48
C TYR A 54 -40.83 -21.99 -7.34
N ALA A 55 -40.93 -23.25 -7.75
CA ALA A 55 -41.29 -24.39 -6.92
C ALA A 55 -40.30 -24.60 -5.76
N LYS A 56 -40.88 -24.89 -4.59
CA LYS A 56 -40.25 -25.44 -3.40
C LYS A 56 -39.49 -26.72 -3.73
N SER A 57 -38.17 -26.74 -3.47
CA SER A 57 -37.39 -27.82 -2.82
C SER A 57 -36.00 -28.09 -3.42
N GLU A 58 -35.72 -27.78 -4.69
CA GLU A 58 -34.39 -28.03 -5.31
C GLU A 58 -33.46 -26.80 -5.39
N ASN A 59 -34.02 -25.59 -5.32
CA ASN A 59 -33.21 -24.36 -5.43
C ASN A 59 -32.57 -23.91 -4.11
N ASP A 60 -33.05 -24.39 -2.97
CA ASP A 60 -32.51 -23.98 -1.67
C ASP A 60 -31.11 -24.58 -1.43
N GLU A 61 -30.84 -25.81 -1.92
CA GLU A 61 -29.51 -26.43 -1.88
C GLU A 61 -28.51 -25.73 -2.83
N LEU A 62 -28.95 -25.32 -4.02
CA LEU A 62 -28.10 -24.57 -4.95
C LEU A 62 -27.72 -23.20 -4.40
N VAL A 63 -28.67 -22.46 -3.82
CA VAL A 63 -28.41 -21.17 -3.18
C VAL A 63 -27.50 -21.34 -1.96
N ALA A 64 -27.72 -22.36 -1.12
CA ALA A 64 -26.86 -22.66 0.02
C ALA A 64 -25.41 -23.00 -0.40
N ASN A 65 -25.23 -23.76 -1.49
CA ASN A 65 -23.91 -24.08 -2.04
C ASN A 65 -23.18 -22.83 -2.55
N PHE A 66 -23.87 -21.93 -3.26
CA PHE A 66 -23.28 -20.66 -3.69
C PHE A 66 -22.89 -19.76 -2.53
N GLU A 67 -23.72 -19.68 -1.48
CA GLU A 67 -23.38 -18.91 -0.27
C GLU A 67 -22.14 -19.47 0.44
N GLU A 68 -21.99 -20.79 0.50
CA GLU A 68 -20.79 -21.42 1.07
C GLU A 68 -19.53 -21.17 0.25
N GLU A 69 -19.62 -21.21 -1.08
CA GLU A 69 -18.49 -20.91 -1.97
C GLU A 69 -18.05 -19.46 -1.84
N ILE A 70 -19.00 -18.51 -1.79
CA ILE A 70 -18.72 -17.10 -1.56
C ILE A 70 -18.05 -16.89 -0.20
N LYS A 71 -18.58 -17.50 0.88
CA LYS A 71 -17.97 -17.43 2.22
C LYS A 71 -16.53 -17.97 2.22
N ARG A 72 -16.29 -19.09 1.53
CA ARG A 72 -14.94 -19.66 1.38
C ARG A 72 -14.00 -18.73 0.62
N ALA A 73 -14.45 -18.16 -0.49
CA ALA A 73 -13.68 -17.22 -1.29
C ALA A 73 -13.32 -15.96 -0.52
N THR A 74 -14.27 -15.37 0.22
CA THR A 74 -14.04 -14.21 1.09
C THR A 74 -13.00 -14.52 2.15
N LEU A 75 -13.17 -15.63 2.89
CA LEU A 75 -12.23 -16.02 3.95
C LEU A 75 -10.82 -16.29 3.41
N GLN A 76 -10.70 -16.80 2.19
CA GLN A 76 -9.41 -16.99 1.53
C GLN A 76 -8.80 -15.65 1.10
N GLY A 77 -9.60 -14.73 0.56
CA GLY A 77 -9.17 -13.37 0.22
C GLY A 77 -8.64 -12.60 1.44
N GLU A 78 -9.36 -12.67 2.55
CA GLU A 78 -8.94 -12.04 3.82
C GLU A 78 -7.61 -12.60 4.34
N LYS A 79 -7.42 -13.92 4.25
CA LYS A 79 -6.12 -14.54 4.61
C LYS A 79 -4.98 -14.02 3.75
N TYR A 80 -5.19 -13.85 2.44
CA TYR A 80 -4.17 -13.30 1.56
C TYR A 80 -3.87 -11.84 1.85
N LEU A 81 -4.89 -11.02 2.16
CA LEU A 81 -4.70 -9.63 2.56
C LEU A 81 -3.89 -9.53 3.86
N ALA A 82 -4.22 -10.36 4.86
CA ALA A 82 -3.46 -10.40 6.12
C ALA A 82 -2.00 -10.83 5.89
N GLN A 83 -1.76 -11.83 5.01
CA GLN A 83 -0.41 -12.24 4.66
C GLN A 83 0.36 -11.13 3.94
N LEU A 84 -0.30 -10.42 3.01
CA LEU A 84 0.30 -9.30 2.28
C LEU A 84 0.70 -8.16 3.24
N MET A 85 -0.16 -7.81 4.21
CA MET A 85 0.16 -6.83 5.24
C MET A 85 1.39 -7.23 6.05
N ARG A 86 1.53 -8.51 6.42
CA ARG A 86 2.70 -9.01 7.15
C ARG A 86 3.98 -8.91 6.34
N VAL A 87 3.95 -9.31 5.06
CA VAL A 87 5.10 -9.19 4.16
C VAL A 87 5.48 -7.73 3.98
N LEU A 88 4.50 -6.85 3.77
CA LEU A 88 4.74 -5.42 3.62
C LEU A 88 5.39 -4.82 4.86
N ARG A 89 4.95 -5.20 6.07
CA ARG A 89 5.60 -4.77 7.32
C ARG A 89 7.07 -5.16 7.37
N THR A 90 7.41 -6.38 6.97
CA THR A 90 8.81 -6.82 6.92
C THR A 90 9.62 -6.00 5.93
N LEU A 91 9.08 -5.73 4.73
CA LEU A 91 9.75 -4.93 3.71
C LEU A 91 9.98 -3.49 4.18
N ILE A 92 8.94 -2.84 4.73
CA ILE A 92 9.05 -1.49 5.29
C ILE A 92 10.14 -1.44 6.36
N LEU A 93 10.13 -2.37 7.31
CA LEU A 93 11.14 -2.40 8.38
C LEU A 93 12.55 -2.56 7.82
N GLN A 94 12.77 -3.50 6.90
CA GLN A 94 14.09 -3.75 6.30
C GLN A 94 14.59 -2.54 5.52
N THR A 95 13.77 -1.98 4.63
CA THR A 95 14.15 -0.82 3.82
C THR A 95 14.35 0.43 4.68
N SER A 96 13.56 0.61 5.74
CA SER A 96 13.74 1.72 6.69
C SER A 96 15.08 1.64 7.42
N ILE A 97 15.46 0.46 7.92
CA ILE A 97 16.77 0.26 8.56
C ILE A 97 17.90 0.56 7.57
N GLU A 98 17.82 0.04 6.34
CA GLU A 98 18.83 0.33 5.32
C GLU A 98 18.93 1.82 4.97
N TYR A 99 17.78 2.53 4.96
CA TYR A 99 17.75 3.96 4.71
C TYR A 99 18.35 4.76 5.86
N GLN A 100 18.04 4.39 7.11
CA GLN A 100 18.64 4.99 8.31
C GLN A 100 20.16 4.81 8.32
N GLU A 101 20.67 3.60 8.06
CA GLU A 101 22.11 3.34 7.95
C GLU A 101 22.76 4.16 6.83
N ASN A 102 22.06 4.34 5.71
CA ASN A 102 22.53 5.18 4.61
C ASN A 102 22.62 6.66 5.04
N LEU A 103 21.61 7.18 5.74
CA LEU A 103 21.60 8.55 6.26
C LEU A 103 22.73 8.78 7.27
N ILE A 104 22.97 7.84 8.18
CA ILE A 104 24.09 7.90 9.13
C ILE A 104 25.43 8.03 8.40
N LYS A 105 25.66 7.20 7.37
CA LYS A 105 26.90 7.29 6.56
C LYS A 105 27.02 8.62 5.83
N GLN A 106 25.92 9.17 5.32
CA GLN A 106 25.94 10.52 4.72
C GLN A 106 26.31 11.60 5.74
N ILE A 107 25.80 11.50 6.98
CA ILE A 107 26.14 12.42 8.08
C ILE A 107 27.64 12.33 8.41
N GLU A 108 28.18 11.13 8.57
CA GLU A 108 29.59 10.88 8.88
C GLU A 108 30.50 11.50 7.81
N ILE A 109 30.28 11.17 6.54
CA ILE A 109 31.08 11.69 5.42
C ILE A 109 30.96 13.23 5.34
N THR A 110 29.78 13.79 5.59
CA THR A 110 29.58 15.24 5.57
C THR A 110 30.39 15.93 6.68
N LYS A 111 30.41 15.36 7.89
CA LYS A 111 31.19 15.87 9.02
C LYS A 111 32.69 15.77 8.77
N GLU A 112 33.16 14.64 8.23
CA GLU A 112 34.57 14.45 7.86
C GLU A 112 35.02 15.47 6.79
N ASN A 113 34.23 15.63 5.72
CA ASN A 113 34.54 16.57 4.64
C ASN A 113 34.56 18.02 5.12
N THR A 114 33.77 18.35 6.13
CA THR A 114 33.77 19.69 6.74
C THR A 114 35.10 20.00 7.44
N GLN A 115 35.80 18.97 7.97
CA GLN A 115 37.09 19.14 8.65
C GLN A 115 38.27 19.14 7.68
N ILE A 116 38.22 18.31 6.63
CA ILE A 116 39.33 18.09 5.69
C ILE A 116 39.35 19.17 4.58
N GLY A 117 38.22 19.79 4.28
CA GLY A 117 38.06 20.72 3.16
C GLY A 117 37.71 20.02 1.84
N PRO A 118 37.65 20.75 0.71
CA PRO A 118 37.18 20.22 -0.57
C PRO A 118 38.23 19.32 -1.24
N VAL A 119 38.46 18.13 -0.70
CA VAL A 119 39.27 17.07 -1.33
C VAL A 119 38.33 16.11 -2.07
N GLY A 120 38.48 16.00 -3.39
CA GLY A 120 37.46 15.43 -4.29
C GLY A 120 37.02 13.99 -4.01
N GLU A 121 37.91 13.10 -3.59
CA GLU A 121 37.59 11.67 -3.46
C GLU A 121 36.53 11.34 -2.38
N HIS A 122 36.43 12.14 -1.32
CA HIS A 122 35.43 11.92 -0.26
C HIS A 122 34.05 12.47 -0.63
N TRP A 123 33.99 13.46 -1.51
CA TRP A 123 32.73 13.98 -2.07
C TRP A 123 32.12 13.02 -3.11
N ASP A 124 32.95 12.27 -3.83
CA ASP A 124 32.49 11.23 -4.76
C ASP A 124 31.81 10.07 -4.02
N LYS A 125 32.35 9.67 -2.86
CA LYS A 125 31.70 8.68 -1.97
C LYS A 125 30.33 9.14 -1.49
N LEU A 126 30.20 10.42 -1.11
CA LEU A 126 28.92 11.00 -0.68
C LEU A 126 27.85 10.90 -1.78
N THR A 127 28.23 11.12 -3.04
CA THR A 127 27.31 11.01 -4.18
C THR A 127 26.73 9.59 -4.30
N THR A 128 27.55 8.56 -4.09
CA THR A 128 27.09 7.16 -4.12
C THR A 128 26.04 6.89 -3.04
N PHE A 129 26.26 7.38 -1.82
CA PHE A 129 25.28 7.23 -0.74
C PHE A 129 24.00 8.01 -1.01
N ARG A 130 24.07 9.21 -1.60
CA ARG A 130 22.90 10.02 -1.98
C ARG A 130 22.04 9.32 -3.02
N VAL A 131 22.64 8.71 -4.04
CA VAL A 131 21.90 7.93 -5.05
C VAL A 131 21.17 6.76 -4.39
N LYS A 132 21.89 5.95 -3.59
CA LYS A 132 21.26 4.84 -2.84
C LYS A 132 20.16 5.33 -1.88
N GLY A 133 20.37 6.47 -1.22
CA GLY A 133 19.37 7.08 -0.34
C GLY A 133 18.09 7.45 -1.08
N ASN A 134 18.20 8.03 -2.27
CA ASN A 134 17.05 8.34 -3.11
C ASN A 134 16.30 7.08 -3.56
N GLU A 135 17.01 6.03 -3.96
CA GLU A 135 16.41 4.74 -4.35
C GLU A 135 15.61 4.11 -3.20
N LEU A 136 16.19 4.07 -1.99
CA LEU A 136 15.54 3.56 -0.79
C LEU A 136 14.31 4.40 -0.41
N LYS A 137 14.40 5.73 -0.50
CA LYS A 137 13.27 6.64 -0.25
C LYS A 137 12.13 6.41 -1.23
N GLU A 138 12.44 6.25 -2.52
CA GLU A 138 11.43 5.91 -3.52
C GLU A 138 10.77 4.56 -3.26
N GLU A 139 11.52 3.58 -2.77
CA GLU A 139 11.00 2.27 -2.41
C GLU A 139 10.06 2.34 -1.20
N LEU A 140 10.44 3.07 -0.15
CA LEU A 140 9.58 3.34 1.00
C LEU A 140 8.27 4.05 0.59
N ASN A 141 8.34 5.05 -0.29
CA ASN A 141 7.15 5.72 -0.81
C ASN A 141 6.20 4.77 -1.55
N LYS A 142 6.75 3.77 -2.28
CA LYS A 142 5.93 2.73 -2.94
C LYS A 142 5.25 1.83 -1.92
N TYR A 143 5.95 1.47 -0.84
CA TYR A 143 5.37 0.67 0.24
C TYR A 143 4.31 1.41 1.03
N GLU A 144 4.51 2.70 1.30
CA GLU A 144 3.51 3.57 1.91
C GLU A 144 2.24 3.64 1.05
N ALA A 145 2.37 3.88 -0.26
CA ALA A 145 1.22 3.92 -1.16
C ALA A 145 0.47 2.56 -1.20
N LEU A 146 1.19 1.45 -1.12
CA LEU A 146 0.60 0.11 -1.01
C LEU A 146 -0.16 -0.05 0.31
N ALA A 147 0.42 0.40 1.43
CA ALA A 147 -0.21 0.37 2.75
C ALA A 147 -1.50 1.19 2.78
N SER A 148 -1.50 2.40 2.20
CA SER A 148 -2.70 3.23 2.06
C SER A 148 -3.77 2.53 1.22
N SER A 149 -3.39 1.93 0.10
CA SER A 149 -4.32 1.17 -0.76
C SER A 149 -4.95 -0.02 -0.01
N LEU A 150 -4.17 -0.72 0.81
CA LEU A 150 -4.68 -1.82 1.65
C LEU A 150 -5.62 -1.32 2.74
N SER A 151 -5.33 -0.15 3.31
CA SER A 151 -6.22 0.50 4.28
C SER A 151 -7.58 0.81 3.65
N GLU A 152 -7.60 1.38 2.45
CA GLU A 152 -8.84 1.68 1.72
C GLU A 152 -9.65 0.41 1.43
N ILE A 153 -8.99 -0.67 0.97
CA ILE A 153 -9.63 -1.95 0.70
C ILE A 153 -10.26 -2.52 1.97
N VAL A 154 -9.52 -2.58 3.08
CA VAL A 154 -10.02 -3.14 4.34
C VAL A 154 -11.15 -2.28 4.91
N HIS A 155 -11.07 -0.96 4.82
CA HIS A 155 -12.17 -0.10 5.25
C HIS A 155 -13.43 -0.31 4.41
N ALA A 156 -13.31 -0.45 3.08
CA ALA A 156 -14.44 -0.75 2.21
C ALA A 156 -15.08 -2.11 2.55
N GLU A 157 -14.25 -3.12 2.84
CA GLU A 157 -14.71 -4.46 3.21
C GLU A 157 -15.41 -4.47 4.59
N VAL A 158 -14.89 -3.71 5.56
CA VAL A 158 -15.52 -3.52 6.87
C VAL A 158 -16.89 -2.86 6.74
N GLN A 159 -17.03 -1.82 5.93
CA GLN A 159 -18.32 -1.15 5.69
C GLN A 159 -19.34 -2.09 5.06
N THR A 160 -18.90 -2.89 4.07
CA THR A 160 -19.74 -3.87 3.38
C THR A 160 -20.18 -4.99 4.32
N SER A 161 -19.27 -5.48 5.16
CA SER A 161 -19.55 -6.59 6.07
C SER A 161 -20.36 -6.19 7.30
N LEU A 162 -20.28 -4.93 7.75
CA LEU A 162 -21.19 -4.36 8.75
C LEU A 162 -22.64 -4.33 8.24
N ALA A 163 -22.85 -4.11 6.94
CA ALA A 163 -24.17 -4.16 6.33
C ALA A 163 -24.73 -5.60 6.21
N ILE A 164 -23.86 -6.62 6.19
CA ILE A 164 -24.21 -8.02 5.94
C ILE A 164 -24.13 -8.90 7.21
N GLY A 165 -23.54 -8.40 8.31
CA GLY A 165 -23.54 -9.05 9.62
C GLY A 165 -22.41 -10.07 9.88
N ASN A 166 -21.34 -10.08 9.08
CA ASN A 166 -20.24 -11.04 9.21
C ASN A 166 -19.03 -10.43 9.96
N ARG A 167 -18.87 -10.70 11.27
CA ARG A 167 -17.99 -9.90 12.16
C ARG A 167 -16.63 -10.49 12.55
N ALA A 168 -16.47 -11.82 12.59
CA ALA A 168 -15.33 -12.43 13.29
C ALA A 168 -13.98 -12.31 12.55
N VAL A 169 -13.97 -12.35 11.20
CA VAL A 169 -12.72 -12.37 10.43
C VAL A 169 -12.21 -10.95 10.08
N LEU A 170 -13.11 -9.97 9.98
CA LEU A 170 -12.77 -8.54 9.87
C LEU A 170 -11.88 -8.06 11.01
N GLN A 171 -12.08 -8.60 12.23
CA GLN A 171 -11.33 -8.20 13.40
C GLN A 171 -9.83 -8.55 13.27
N GLN A 172 -9.50 -9.64 12.57
CA GLN A 172 -8.11 -10.00 12.33
C GLN A 172 -7.45 -9.05 11.32
N LEU A 173 -8.16 -8.70 10.24
CA LEU A 173 -7.67 -7.75 9.23
C LEU A 173 -7.47 -6.35 9.80
N SER A 174 -8.41 -5.87 10.62
CA SER A 174 -8.28 -4.57 11.28
C SER A 174 -7.06 -4.51 12.19
N VAL A 175 -6.78 -5.60 12.93
CA VAL A 175 -5.60 -5.70 13.80
C VAL A 175 -4.29 -5.69 13.00
N GLU A 176 -4.22 -6.40 11.87
CA GLU A 176 -3.01 -6.38 11.04
C GLU A 176 -2.82 -5.03 10.34
N LEU A 177 -3.91 -4.36 9.94
CA LEU A 177 -3.87 -3.01 9.39
C LEU A 177 -3.34 -2.00 10.42
N GLU A 178 -3.86 -2.04 11.65
CA GLU A 178 -3.41 -1.16 12.73
C GLU A 178 -1.91 -1.37 13.02
N LYS A 179 -1.44 -2.62 13.05
CA LYS A 179 -0.01 -2.92 13.22
C LYS A 179 0.84 -2.38 12.07
N LEU A 180 0.34 -2.45 10.84
CA LEU A 180 1.03 -1.91 9.66
C LEU A 180 1.11 -0.38 9.74
N GLN A 181 0.00 0.30 10.04
CA GLN A 181 -0.04 1.77 10.17
C GLN A 181 0.87 2.25 11.29
N LYS A 182 0.82 1.60 12.45
CA LYS A 182 1.69 1.91 13.59
C LYS A 182 3.16 1.80 13.20
N LEU A 183 3.56 0.71 12.54
CA LEU A 183 4.93 0.53 12.07
C LEU A 183 5.34 1.63 11.07
N CYS A 184 4.46 2.00 10.13
CA CYS A 184 4.77 3.07 9.17
C CYS A 184 5.06 4.39 9.88
N ASN A 185 4.23 4.75 10.86
CA ASN A 185 4.38 5.99 11.62
C ASN A 185 5.68 5.99 12.45
N GLU A 186 5.94 4.90 13.18
CA GLU A 186 7.16 4.76 13.98
C GLU A 186 8.43 4.90 13.11
N GLN A 187 8.44 4.23 11.96
CA GLN A 187 9.60 4.30 11.05
C GLN A 187 9.74 5.67 10.37
N LEU A 188 8.63 6.33 10.04
CA LEU A 188 8.65 7.67 9.46
C LEU A 188 9.20 8.71 10.45
N GLU A 189 8.77 8.66 11.72
CA GLU A 189 9.30 9.52 12.78
C GLU A 189 10.80 9.32 12.97
N GLU A 190 11.27 8.07 12.99
CA GLU A 190 12.68 7.75 13.16
C GLU A 190 13.52 8.21 11.96
N ILE A 191 13.03 8.00 10.73
CA ILE A 191 13.66 8.50 9.50
C ILE A 191 13.75 10.03 9.51
N HIS A 192 12.68 10.73 9.89
CA HIS A 192 12.66 12.19 9.95
C HIS A 192 13.70 12.76 10.91
N LYS A 193 13.99 12.06 12.00
CA LYS A 193 15.07 12.42 12.93
C LYS A 193 16.43 12.41 12.22
N TYR A 194 16.76 11.32 11.52
CA TYR A 194 18.03 11.22 10.78
C TYR A 194 18.10 12.18 9.59
N GLU A 195 17.00 12.42 8.86
CA GLU A 195 16.96 13.43 7.79
C GLU A 195 17.23 14.83 8.35
N SER A 196 16.68 15.16 9.53
CA SER A 196 16.92 16.44 10.21
C SER A 196 18.38 16.58 10.65
N GLU A 197 18.98 15.52 11.20
CA GLU A 197 20.40 15.49 11.57
C GLU A 197 21.31 15.66 10.34
N LEU A 198 20.97 15.04 9.20
CA LEU A 198 21.68 15.23 7.94
C LEU A 198 21.58 16.66 7.42
N LEU A 199 20.41 17.28 7.51
CA LEU A 199 20.24 18.70 7.15
C LEU A 199 21.07 19.62 8.04
N ALA A 200 21.16 19.34 9.35
CA ALA A 200 22.02 20.07 10.27
C ALA A 200 23.51 19.91 9.89
N ALA A 201 23.97 18.69 9.64
CA ALA A 201 25.34 18.43 9.21
C ALA A 201 25.68 19.13 7.88
N ASN A 202 24.76 19.11 6.91
CA ASN A 202 24.92 19.83 5.64
C ASN A 202 25.01 21.35 5.86
N ARG A 203 24.16 21.92 6.74
CA ARG A 203 24.21 23.34 7.10
C ARG A 203 25.57 23.70 7.70
N ASP A 204 26.05 22.93 8.66
CA ASP A 204 27.34 23.17 9.32
C ASP A 204 28.50 23.09 8.33
N SER A 205 28.44 22.13 7.41
CA SER A 205 29.42 21.99 6.33
C SER A 205 29.52 23.24 5.46
N ILE A 206 28.38 23.82 5.08
CA ILE A 206 28.33 25.05 4.28
C ILE A 206 28.85 26.27 5.08
N LEU A 207 28.50 26.37 6.36
CA LEU A 207 28.89 27.52 7.20
C LEU A 207 30.36 27.49 7.63
N HIS A 208 30.94 26.30 7.81
CA HIS A 208 32.27 26.12 8.40
C HIS A 208 33.31 25.59 7.42
N GLY A 209 32.92 25.03 6.27
CA GLY A 209 33.82 24.49 5.24
C GLY A 209 34.72 25.52 4.54
N VAL A 210 34.64 26.81 4.89
CA VAL A 210 35.43 27.91 4.28
C VAL A 210 36.32 28.62 5.30
N ARG A 211 36.58 28.03 6.49
CA ARG A 211 37.59 28.57 7.44
C ARG A 211 38.92 27.84 7.33
N SER A 212 39.53 27.91 6.16
CA SER A 212 40.99 27.74 6.05
C SER A 212 41.51 28.67 4.97
N LYS A 213 41.74 29.92 5.38
CA LYS A 213 42.86 30.78 5.00
C LYS A 213 42.95 31.93 5.99
#